data_AF-A0A6P0N7P5-F1
#
_entry.id   AF-A0A6P0N7P5-F1
#
_cell.length_a   1.000
_cell.length_b   1.000
_cell.length_c   1.000
_cell.angle_alpha   90.00
_cell.angle_beta   90.00
_cell.angle_gamma   90.00
#
_symmetry.space_group_name_H-M   'P 1'
#
loop_
_entity.id
_entity.type
_entity.pdbx_description
1 polymer ?
#
loop_
_entity_poly.entity_id
_entity_poly.type
_entity_poly.pdbx_seq_one_letter_code
_entity_poly.pdbx_strand_id
1 'polypeptide(L)' 'MASETLQIAQLGNPILRQHTQRVDNLLDERLQQLIDHLIATATAANG' A
#
# COMPACT_ATOMS: atom_id res chain seq x y z
N MET A 1 -4.18 -14.04 9.02
CA MET A 1 -4.22 -12.66 9.56
C MET A 1 -5.30 -11.91 8.79
N ALA A 2 -6.09 -11.06 9.42
CA ALA A 2 -7.12 -10.27 8.72
C ALA A 2 -6.46 -9.06 8.04
N SER A 3 -6.91 -8.72 6.82
CA SER A 3 -6.38 -7.57 6.08
C SER A 3 -7.16 -6.29 6.45
N GLU A 4 -6.44 -5.20 6.71
CA GLU A 4 -6.99 -3.91 7.09
C GLU A 4 -6.87 -2.88 5.95
N THR A 5 -7.78 -1.89 5.93
CA THR A 5 -7.73 -0.79 4.96
C THR A 5 -6.80 0.31 5.42
N LEU A 6 -6.02 0.85 4.49
CA LEU A 6 -5.09 1.95 4.68
C LEU A 6 -5.72 3.29 4.25
N GLN A 7 -5.14 4.40 4.72
CA GLN A 7 -5.55 5.73 4.24
C GLN A 7 -4.99 6.00 2.85
N ILE A 8 -5.86 6.43 1.92
CA ILE A 8 -5.48 6.82 0.56
C ILE A 8 -5.04 8.29 0.57
N ALA A 9 -3.79 8.55 0.20
CA ALA A 9 -3.27 9.90 0.04
C ALA A 9 -4.03 10.66 -1.07
N GLN A 10 -4.43 11.89 -0.77
CA GLN A 10 -5.23 12.73 -1.66
C GLN A 10 -4.36 13.71 -2.46
N LEU A 11 -4.93 14.28 -3.53
CA LEU A 11 -4.28 15.31 -4.35
C LEU A 11 -3.75 16.45 -3.46
N GLY A 12 -2.50 16.86 -3.73
CA GLY A 12 -1.80 17.87 -2.94
C GLY A 12 -0.89 17.28 -1.85
N ASN A 13 -1.03 15.99 -1.50
CA ASN A 13 -0.07 15.33 -0.63
C ASN A 13 1.29 15.18 -1.35
N PRO A 14 2.41 15.70 -0.79
CA PRO A 14 3.71 15.65 -1.43
C PRO A 14 4.24 14.23 -1.67
N ILE A 15 3.78 13.22 -0.92
CA ILE A 15 4.20 11.82 -1.11
C ILE A 15 3.92 11.33 -2.54
N LEU A 16 2.85 11.83 -3.17
CA LEU A 16 2.44 11.47 -4.53
C LEU A 16 3.40 12.01 -5.62
N ARG A 17 4.35 12.88 -5.26
CA ARG A 17 5.34 13.45 -6.19
C ARG A 17 6.77 12.98 -5.90
N GLN A 18 6.95 12.12 -4.91
CA GLN A 18 8.26 11.58 -4.55
C GLN A 18 8.58 10.33 -5.37
N HIS A 19 9.86 10.13 -5.69
CA HIS A 19 10.32 8.86 -6.27
C HIS A 19 10.29 7.77 -5.21
N THR A 20 9.74 6.61 -5.57
CA THR A 20 9.71 5.45 -4.68
C THR A 20 11.08 4.78 -4.59
N GLN A 21 11.32 4.12 -3.46
CA GLN A 21 12.52 3.30 -3.27
C GLN A 21 12.31 1.91 -3.88
N ARG A 22 13.41 1.29 -4.31
CA ARG A 22 13.40 -0.10 -4.78
C ARG A 22 13.12 -1.04 -3.60
N VAL A 23 12.31 -2.07 -3.86
CA VAL A 23 12.08 -3.17 -2.90
C VAL A 23 12.85 -4.40 -3.37
N ASP A 24 13.74 -4.92 -2.53
CA ASP A 24 14.61 -6.04 -2.88
C ASP A 24 14.15 -7.39 -2.30
N ASN A 25 13.53 -7.42 -1.11
CA ASN A 25 13.08 -8.65 -0.46
C ASN A 25 11.55 -8.82 -0.56
N LEU A 26 11.10 -9.42 -1.67
CA LEU A 26 9.67 -9.63 -1.91
C LEU A 26 9.02 -10.65 -0.96
N LEU A 27 9.82 -11.50 -0.32
CA LEU A 27 9.35 -12.54 0.59
C LEU A 27 9.33 -12.09 2.07
N ASP A 28 9.69 -10.84 2.36
CA ASP A 28 9.55 -10.28 3.71
C ASP A 28 8.07 -10.33 4.14
N GLU A 29 7.79 -10.93 5.30
CA GLU A 29 6.43 -11.11 5.80
C GLU A 29 5.67 -9.80 5.97
N ARG A 30 6.35 -8.71 6.32
CA ARG A 30 5.72 -7.39 6.45
C ARG A 30 5.36 -6.81 5.09
N LEU A 31 6.15 -7.10 4.07
CA LEU A 31 5.83 -6.70 2.70
C LEU A 31 4.62 -7.49 2.18
N GLN A 32 4.54 -8.79 2.47
CA GLN A 32 3.36 -9.60 2.12
C GLN A 32 2.10 -9.05 2.80
N GLN A 33 2.18 -8.71 4.09
CA GLN A 33 1.08 -8.05 4.81
C GLN A 33 0.71 -6.69 4.19
N LEU A 34 1.70 -5.89 3.78
CA LEU A 34 1.46 -4.62 3.09
C LEU A 34 0.73 -4.84 1.75
N ILE A 35 1.10 -5.87 0.99
CA ILE A 35 0.41 -6.23 -0.25
C ILE A 35 -1.06 -6.59 0.04
N ASP A 36 -1.31 -7.43 1.06
CA ASP A 36 -2.67 -7.79 1.46
C ASP A 36 -3.51 -6.56 1.84
N HIS A 37 -2.92 -5.62 2.60
CA HIS A 37 -3.57 -4.36 2.98
C HIS A 37 -3.85 -3.45 1.78
N LEU A 38 -2.91 -3.36 0.83
CA LEU A 38 -3.10 -2.58 -0.40
C LEU A 38 -4.22 -3.14 -1.27
N ILE A 39 -4.30 -4.47 -1.41
CA ILE A 39 -5.39 -5.14 -2.16
C ILE A 39 -6.74 -4.88 -1.49
N ALA A 40 -6.83 -5.03 -0.17
CA ALA A 40 -8.06 -4.75 0.57
C ALA A 40 -8.48 -3.28 0.45
N THR A 41 -7.52 -2.35 0.52
CA THR A 41 -7.77 -0.92 0.39
C THR A 41 -8.30 -0.55 -0.99
N ALA A 42 -7.68 -1.06 -2.06
CA ALA A 42 -8.13 -0.84 -3.43
C ALA A 42 -9.54 -1.37 -3.66
N THR A 43 -9.80 -2.61 -3.20
CA THR A 43 -11.13 -3.24 -3.28
C THR A 43 -12.19 -2.43 -2.55
N ALA A 44 -11.92 -1.97 -1.32
CA ALA A 44 -12.85 -1.17 -0.53
C ALA A 44 -13.14 0.20 -1.16
N ALA A 45 -12.19 0.75 -1.92
CA ALA A 45 -12.36 1.99 -2.67
C ALA A 45 -13.01 1.79 -4.05
N ASN A 46 -13.34 0.55 -4.43
CA ASN A 46 -13.83 0.18 -5.77
C ASN A 46 -12.86 0.55 -6.90
N GLY A 47 -11.56 0.44 -6.64
CA GLY A 47 -10.47 0.73 -7.59
C GLY A 47 -9.91 -0.51 -8.28
#